data_AF-A0A7Y2YCV5-F1
#
_entry.id   AF-A0A7Y2YCV5-F1
#
_cell.length_a   1.000
_cell.length_b   1.000
_cell.length_c   1.000
_cell.angle_alpha   90.00
_cell.angle_beta   90.00
_cell.angle_gamma   90.00
#
_symmetry.space_group_name_H-M   'P 1'
#
loop_
_entity.id
_entity.type
_entity.pdbx_description
1 polymer ?
#
loop_
_entity_poly.entity_id
_entity_poly.type
_entity_poly.pdbx_seq_one_letter_code
_entity_poly.pdbx_strand_id
1 'polypeptide(L)'
;MAFDFLVPVADQVLAHNEFLPLQALGRHIHIHTEKDGLPVLANASFAILGVNESRNAFEKKPEKLDINQIRIQLYRLMMGNWDATLVDLGDIEEGETVEDTYFVVKEIVAGLLEEKIIPIVIGPTQD
;
A
#
# COMPACT_ATOMS: atom_id res chain seq x y z
N MET A 1 -12.95 0.40 -11.05
CA MET A 1 -13.81 -0.75 -10.69
C MET A 1 -13.32 -1.51 -9.46
N ALA A 2 -12.05 -1.94 -9.36
CA ALA A 2 -11.48 -2.43 -8.08
C ALA A 2 -10.57 -1.39 -7.40
N PHE A 3 -9.74 -0.69 -8.19
CA PHE A 3 -8.89 0.42 -7.72
C PHE A 3 -9.67 1.59 -7.11
N ASP A 4 -10.98 1.70 -7.38
CA ASP A 4 -11.84 2.76 -6.84
C ASP A 4 -12.10 2.58 -5.32
N PHE A 5 -11.82 1.38 -4.78
CA PHE A 5 -11.92 1.07 -3.36
C PHE A 5 -10.63 1.37 -2.59
N LEU A 6 -9.58 1.82 -3.28
CA LEU A 6 -8.33 2.21 -2.64
C LEU A 6 -8.51 3.53 -1.89
N VAL A 7 -8.11 3.54 -0.64
CA VAL A 7 -7.99 4.73 0.18
C VAL A 7 -6.56 5.27 0.03
N PRO A 8 -6.37 6.58 -0.23
CA PRO A 8 -5.04 7.16 -0.36
C PRO A 8 -4.22 7.05 0.93
N VAL A 9 -2.90 7.10 0.78
CA VAL A 9 -1.97 7.10 1.92
C VAL A 9 -2.24 8.34 2.79
N ALA A 10 -2.35 8.12 4.11
CA ALA A 10 -2.71 9.18 5.05
C ALA A 10 -1.72 10.36 5.02
N ASP A 11 -2.25 11.59 5.12
CA ASP A 11 -1.48 12.83 5.11
C ASP A 11 -0.34 12.87 6.14
N GLN A 12 -0.52 12.23 7.29
CA GLN A 12 0.54 12.14 8.31
C GLN A 12 1.80 11.43 7.80
N VAL A 13 1.66 10.41 6.94
CA VAL A 13 2.77 9.68 6.34
C VAL A 13 3.47 10.57 5.31
N LEU A 14 2.68 11.28 4.50
CA LEU A 14 3.18 12.22 3.50
C LEU A 14 3.95 13.37 4.15
N ALA A 15 3.40 13.95 5.22
CA ALA A 15 4.06 14.98 6.01
C ALA A 15 5.39 14.47 6.59
N HIS A 16 5.42 13.25 7.13
CA HIS A 16 6.67 12.64 7.59
C HIS A 16 7.68 12.44 6.46
N ASN A 17 7.21 12.02 5.29
CA ASN A 17 8.03 11.78 4.10
C ASN A 17 8.69 13.07 3.57
N GLU A 18 8.03 14.23 3.68
CA GLU A 18 8.59 15.53 3.27
C GLU A 18 9.84 15.95 4.06
N PHE A 19 9.99 15.48 5.29
CA PHE A 19 11.17 15.77 6.12
C PHE A 19 12.30 14.74 5.98
N LEU A 20 12.13 13.71 5.14
CA LEU A 20 13.16 12.70 4.92
C LEU A 20 14.27 13.23 3.98
N PRO A 21 15.52 12.78 4.14
CA PRO A 21 16.59 13.06 3.20
C PRO A 21 16.17 12.64 1.79
N LEU A 22 16.63 13.37 0.76
CA LEU A 22 16.28 13.08 -0.64
C LEU A 22 16.58 11.65 -1.05
N GLN A 23 17.56 10.99 -0.43
CA GLN A 23 17.98 9.60 -0.70
C GLN A 23 17.10 8.54 -0.02
N ALA A 24 16.14 8.93 0.81
CA ALA A 24 15.23 8.00 1.46
C ALA A 24 14.28 7.35 0.43
N LEU A 25 13.88 6.11 0.70
CA LEU A 25 13.03 5.30 -0.17
C LEU A 25 11.70 6.01 -0.44
N GLY A 26 11.09 6.57 0.60
CA GLY A 26 9.82 7.31 0.50
C GLY A 26 9.86 8.49 -0.45
N ARG A 27 11.02 9.13 -0.64
CA ARG A 27 11.20 10.24 -1.60
C ARG A 27 11.20 9.79 -3.06
N HIS A 28 11.26 8.48 -3.31
CA HIS A 28 11.34 7.87 -4.65
C HIS A 28 10.14 6.94 -4.94
N ILE A 29 9.13 6.92 -4.08
CA ILE A 29 7.89 6.17 -4.32
C ILE A 29 6.86 7.12 -4.95
N HIS A 30 6.14 6.66 -5.97
CA HIS A 30 4.95 7.36 -6.46
C HIS A 30 3.75 6.95 -5.61
N ILE A 31 3.15 7.91 -4.89
CA ILE A 31 2.20 7.62 -3.83
C ILE A 31 0.78 8.05 -4.26
N HIS A 32 -0.20 7.20 -4.00
CA HIS A 32 -1.61 7.55 -4.07
C HIS A 32 -1.95 8.53 -2.94
N THR A 33 -2.31 9.76 -3.31
CA THR A 33 -2.69 10.82 -2.36
C THR A 33 -4.09 11.34 -2.65
N GLU A 34 -4.74 11.96 -1.66
CA GLU A 34 -6.05 12.62 -1.88
C GLU A 34 -5.97 13.70 -2.95
N LYS A 35 -4.83 14.39 -3.03
CA LYS A 35 -4.63 15.54 -3.92
C LYS A 35 -4.39 15.12 -5.37
N ASP A 36 -3.49 14.17 -5.58
CA ASP A 36 -2.99 13.80 -6.91
C ASP A 36 -3.62 12.50 -7.44
N GLY A 37 -4.38 11.79 -6.59
CA GLY A 37 -5.04 10.54 -6.94
C GLY A 37 -4.06 9.38 -7.11
N LEU A 38 -4.52 8.32 -7.78
CA LEU A 38 -3.71 7.13 -8.03
C LEU A 38 -2.52 7.45 -8.94
N PRO A 39 -1.32 6.93 -8.62
CA PRO A 39 -0.15 7.11 -9.47
C PRO A 39 -0.29 6.34 -10.78
N VAL A 40 0.45 6.79 -11.81
CA VAL A 40 0.55 6.07 -13.08
C VAL A 40 1.32 4.77 -12.86
N LEU A 41 0.70 3.64 -13.19
CA LEU A 41 1.28 2.31 -12.99
C LEU A 41 2.26 1.88 -14.10
N ALA A 42 2.29 2.61 -15.22
CA ALA A 42 3.15 2.27 -16.36
C ALA A 42 4.63 2.23 -15.94
N ASN A 43 5.30 1.11 -16.23
CA ASN A 43 6.69 0.81 -15.86
C ASN A 43 6.96 0.68 -14.35
N ALA A 44 5.91 0.61 -13.50
CA ALA A 44 6.10 0.24 -12.11
C ALA A 44 6.68 -1.18 -12.01
N SER A 45 7.61 -1.40 -11.08
CA SER A 45 8.19 -2.71 -10.81
C SER A 45 7.52 -3.36 -9.60
N PHE A 46 7.20 -2.55 -8.59
CA PHE A 46 6.57 -2.98 -7.35
C PHE A 46 5.43 -2.06 -6.98
N ALA A 47 4.37 -2.63 -6.42
CA ALA A 47 3.23 -1.88 -5.88
C ALA A 47 2.98 -2.27 -4.41
N ILE A 48 3.05 -1.29 -3.51
CA ILE A 48 2.69 -1.47 -2.11
C ILE A 48 1.16 -1.35 -2.00
N LEU A 49 0.55 -2.29 -1.28
CA LEU A 49 -0.88 -2.33 -1.00
C LEU A 49 -1.08 -2.68 0.47
N GLY A 50 -1.69 -1.78 1.24
CA GLY A 50 -2.13 -2.08 2.58
C GLY A 50 -3.52 -2.69 2.59
N VAL A 51 -3.77 -3.64 3.49
CA VAL A 51 -5.06 -4.32 3.64
C VAL A 51 -5.42 -4.35 5.11
N ASN A 52 -6.46 -3.60 5.49
CA ASN A 52 -6.93 -3.47 6.87
C ASN A 52 -7.97 -4.54 7.25
N GLU A 53 -7.86 -5.76 6.73
CA GLU A 53 -8.75 -6.88 7.07
C GLU A 53 -8.20 -7.70 8.22
N SER A 54 -8.94 -7.81 9.32
CA SER A 54 -8.50 -8.58 10.50
C SER A 54 -9.57 -9.48 11.11
N ARG A 55 -10.77 -9.54 10.51
CA ARG A 55 -11.94 -10.23 11.10
C ARG A 55 -11.74 -11.73 11.23
N ASN A 56 -10.92 -12.33 10.37
CA ASN A 56 -10.56 -13.75 10.38
C ASN A 56 -9.23 -14.05 11.10
N ALA A 57 -8.68 -13.09 11.85
CA ALA A 57 -7.47 -13.33 12.63
C ALA A 57 -7.63 -14.53 13.59
N PHE A 58 -6.67 -15.47 13.53
CA PHE A 58 -6.65 -16.66 14.40
C PHE A 58 -6.71 -16.29 15.89
N GLU A 59 -5.97 -15.23 16.28
CA GLU A 59 -6.11 -14.58 17.58
C GLU A 59 -6.79 -13.23 17.40
N LYS A 60 -7.80 -12.96 18.24
CA LYS A 60 -8.52 -11.68 18.22
C LYS A 60 -7.52 -10.55 18.43
N LYS A 61 -7.38 -9.68 17.43
CA LYS A 61 -6.56 -8.47 17.51
C LYS A 61 -7.37 -7.41 18.27
N PRO A 62 -6.94 -6.98 19.48
CA PRO A 62 -7.67 -5.98 20.25
C PRO A 62 -7.53 -4.57 19.65
N GLU A 63 -6.49 -4.37 18.85
CA GLU A 63 -6.15 -3.09 18.22
C GLU A 63 -6.01 -3.29 16.71
N LYS A 64 -6.41 -2.29 15.92
CA LYS A 64 -6.15 -2.26 14.48
C LYS A 64 -4.64 -2.06 14.26
N LEU A 65 -4.06 -2.82 13.34
CA LEU A 65 -2.68 -2.59 12.91
C LEU A 65 -2.58 -1.23 12.22
N ASP A 66 -1.71 -0.35 12.71
CA ASP A 66 -1.45 0.92 12.03
C ASP A 66 -0.42 0.72 10.90
N ILE A 67 -0.92 0.43 9.69
CA ILE A 67 -0.10 0.30 8.48
C ILE A 67 0.67 1.60 8.21
N ASN A 68 0.17 2.76 8.63
CA ASN A 68 0.89 4.03 8.45
C ASN A 68 2.20 4.05 9.22
N GLN A 69 2.28 3.44 10.41
CA GLN A 69 3.56 3.32 11.12
C GLN A 69 4.55 2.45 10.36
N ILE A 70 4.07 1.37 9.73
CA ILE A 70 4.91 0.53 8.88
C ILE A 70 5.43 1.35 7.69
N ARG A 71 4.55 2.10 7.01
CA ARG A 71 4.94 3.00 5.92
C ARG A 71 5.98 4.03 6.37
N ILE A 72 5.78 4.69 7.51
CA ILE A 72 6.74 5.67 8.05
C ILE A 72 8.11 5.03 8.25
N GLN A 73 8.19 3.80 8.79
CA GLN A 73 9.50 3.13 8.93
C GLN A 73 10.07 2.66 7.59
N LEU A 74 9.24 2.16 6.68
CA LEU A 74 9.64 1.72 5.34
C LEU A 74 10.20 2.89 4.52
N TYR A 75 9.53 4.04 4.53
CA TYR A 75 9.90 5.21 3.77
C TYR A 75 11.24 5.81 4.23
N ARG A 76 11.61 5.59 5.51
CA ARG A 76 12.90 6.01 6.09
C ARG A 76 14.09 5.18 5.64
N LEU A 77 13.87 4.00 5.05
CA LEU A 77 14.96 3.20 4.51
C LEU A 77 15.69 3.97 3.41
N MET A 78 16.96 3.67 3.18
CA MET A 78 17.74 4.32 2.13
C MET A 78 17.53 3.61 0.80
N MET A 79 17.35 4.39 -0.27
CA MET A 79 17.30 3.84 -1.62
C MET A 79 18.63 3.15 -1.96
N GLY A 80 18.56 1.92 -2.46
CA GLY A 80 19.74 1.15 -2.86
C GLY A 80 20.11 1.34 -4.33
N ASN A 81 21.13 0.62 -4.81
CA ASN A 81 21.62 0.73 -6.19
C ASN A 81 20.82 -0.14 -7.20
N TRP A 82 19.51 -0.21 -7.04
CA TRP A 82 18.64 -1.04 -7.88
C TRP A 82 17.74 -0.15 -8.75
N ASP A 83 17.56 -0.57 -9.99
CA ASP A 83 16.72 0.13 -10.98
C ASP A 83 15.31 -0.48 -10.95
N ALA A 84 14.48 0.00 -10.02
CA ALA A 84 13.09 -0.41 -9.92
C ALA A 84 12.21 0.76 -9.50
N THR A 85 11.02 0.83 -10.09
CA THR A 85 10.03 1.88 -9.79
C THR A 85 9.03 1.35 -8.78
N LEU A 86 8.83 2.07 -7.68
CA LEU A 86 7.86 1.73 -6.65
C LEU A 86 6.66 2.66 -6.74
N VAL A 87 5.48 2.06 -6.60
CA VAL A 87 4.24 2.79 -6.35
C VAL A 87 3.65 2.35 -5.01
N ASP A 88 3.02 3.27 -4.28
CA ASP A 88 2.19 2.95 -3.11
C ASP A 88 0.74 3.29 -3.46
N LEU A 89 -0.09 2.26 -3.50
CA LEU A 89 -1.49 2.36 -3.92
C LEU A 89 -2.40 2.82 -2.78
N GLY A 90 -1.88 2.90 -1.55
CA GLY A 90 -2.67 3.14 -0.35
C GLY A 90 -3.24 1.84 0.21
N ASP A 91 -4.46 1.93 0.75
CA ASP A 91 -5.07 0.90 1.60
C ASP A 91 -6.40 0.39 1.04
N ILE A 92 -6.73 -0.84 1.39
CA ILE A 92 -8.09 -1.40 1.30
C ILE A 92 -8.63 -1.50 2.73
N GLU A 93 -9.80 -0.89 2.95
CA GLU A 93 -10.53 -1.01 4.22
C GLU A 93 -11.40 -2.26 4.26
N GLU A 94 -11.85 -2.62 5.47
CA GLU A 94 -12.80 -3.72 5.68
C GLU A 94 -14.08 -3.49 4.85
N GLY A 95 -14.38 -4.42 3.94
CA GLY A 95 -15.65 -4.43 3.22
C GLY A 95 -16.82 -4.84 4.10
N GLU A 96 -18.04 -4.83 3.56
CA GLU A 96 -19.25 -5.28 4.29
C GLU A 96 -19.08 -6.71 4.83
N THR A 97 -18.53 -7.61 4.00
CA THR A 97 -18.09 -8.95 4.38
C THR A 97 -16.59 -9.13 4.19
N VAL A 98 -16.02 -10.19 4.77
CA VAL A 98 -14.59 -10.51 4.60
C VAL A 98 -14.32 -10.90 3.14
N GLU A 99 -15.25 -11.61 2.54
CA GLU A 99 -15.21 -12.02 1.14
C GLU A 99 -15.18 -10.83 0.19
N ASP A 100 -15.85 -9.72 0.52
CA ASP A 100 -15.76 -8.49 -0.27
C ASP A 100 -14.35 -7.90 -0.25
N THR A 101 -13.69 -7.87 0.92
CA THR A 101 -12.30 -7.42 1.02
C THR A 101 -11.38 -8.30 0.18
N TYR A 102 -11.52 -9.63 0.30
CA TYR A 102 -10.71 -10.58 -0.47
C TYR A 102 -10.93 -10.46 -1.98
N PHE A 103 -12.17 -10.21 -2.40
CA PHE A 103 -12.49 -9.96 -3.81
C PHE A 103 -11.71 -8.74 -4.33
N VAL A 104 -11.75 -7.61 -3.60
CA VAL A 104 -11.02 -6.39 -4.00
C VAL A 104 -9.52 -6.63 -4.05
N VAL A 105 -8.94 -7.27 -3.03
CA VAL A 105 -7.51 -7.63 -3.00
C VAL A 105 -7.15 -8.49 -4.21
N LYS A 106 -7.95 -9.52 -4.49
CA LYS A 106 -7.71 -10.45 -5.61
C LYS A 106 -7.73 -9.73 -6.96
N GLU A 107 -8.72 -8.88 -7.20
CA GLU A 107 -8.85 -8.14 -8.46
C GLU A 107 -7.70 -7.15 -8.66
N ILE A 108 -7.29 -6.43 -7.61
CA ILE A 108 -6.14 -5.51 -7.68
C ILE A 108 -4.85 -6.28 -7.93
N VAL A 109 -4.60 -7.37 -7.18
CA VAL A 109 -3.41 -8.20 -7.36
C VAL A 109 -3.37 -8.81 -8.77
N ALA A 110 -4.49 -9.31 -9.29
CA ALA A 110 -4.58 -9.83 -10.65
C ALA A 110 -4.21 -8.77 -11.69
N GLY A 111 -4.80 -7.57 -11.58
CA GLY A 111 -4.48 -6.46 -12.49
C GLY A 111 -3.01 -6.02 -12.43
N LEU A 112 -2.40 -6.00 -11.24
CA LEU A 112 -0.97 -5.71 -11.10
C LEU A 112 -0.10 -6.77 -11.78
N LEU A 113 -0.43 -8.05 -11.61
CA LEU A 113 0.32 -9.16 -12.20
C LEU A 113 0.17 -9.21 -13.73
N GLU A 114 -1.00 -8.86 -14.28
CA GLU A 114 -1.21 -8.71 -15.73
C GLU A 114 -0.27 -7.66 -16.33
N GLU A 115 -0.07 -6.56 -15.62
CA GLU A 115 0.88 -5.48 -15.97
C GLU A 115 2.34 -5.80 -15.57
N LYS A 116 2.60 -7.01 -15.06
CA LYS A 116 3.92 -7.49 -14.58
C LYS A 116 4.50 -6.67 -13.42
N ILE A 117 3.65 -6.06 -12.61
CA ILE A 117 3.99 -5.35 -11.39
C ILE A 117 3.94 -6.33 -10.22
N ILE A 118 4.99 -6.39 -9.40
CA ILE A 118 5.04 -7.28 -8.25
C ILE A 118 4.32 -6.64 -7.06
N PRO A 119 3.20 -7.20 -6.56
CA PRO A 119 2.51 -6.66 -5.40
C PRO A 119 3.26 -6.97 -4.10
N ILE A 120 3.32 -5.98 -3.22
CA ILE A 120 3.80 -6.08 -1.84
C ILE A 120 2.60 -5.78 -0.95
N VAL A 121 1.95 -6.85 -0.48
CA VAL A 121 0.75 -6.75 0.36
C VAL A 121 1.15 -6.69 1.83
N ILE A 122 0.65 -5.70 2.55
CA ILE A 122 0.90 -5.50 3.98
C ILE A 122 -0.45 -5.53 4.70
N GLY A 123 -0.62 -6.48 5.61
CA GLY A 123 -1.86 -6.63 6.38
C GLY A 123 -1.63 -7.26 7.75
N PRO A 124 -2.65 -7.29 8.62
CA PRO A 124 -2.53 -7.77 9.99
C PRO A 124 -2.58 -9.29 10.15
N THR A 125 -3.00 -10.02 9.10
CA THR A 125 -3.25 -11.46 9.09
C THR A 125 -2.67 -12.14 7.83
N GLN A 126 -2.70 -13.48 7.75
CA GLN A 126 -2.06 -14.29 6.70
C GLN A 126 -3.05 -15.12 5.86
N ASP A 127 -4.33 -14.95 6.12
CA ASP A 127 -5.46 -15.64 5.49
C ASP A 127 -5.70 -15.21 4.03
#